data_AF-A0A813IZ67-F1
#
_entry.id   AF-A0A813IZ67-F1
#
_cell.length_a   1.000
_cell.length_b   1.000
_cell.length_c   1.000
_cell.angle_alpha   90.00
_cell.angle_beta   90.00
_cell.angle_gamma   90.00
#
_symmetry.space_group_name_H-M   'P 1'
#
loop_
_entity.id
_entity.type
_entity.pdbx_description
1 polymer ?
#
loop_
_entity_poly.entity_id
_entity_poly.type
_entity_poly.pdbx_seq_one_letter_code
_entity_poly.pdbx_strand_id
1 'polypeptide(L)'
;WEGFAPGILYFRAWHRHAKAEDVQLSPDLSIATGRGFLAATGMVIGTDEGLAVGDGPCRRWGTPGSFSSYFEVELDEIAHAPAGAGGIYVGVSIQSAAEIARHPNKEFDGWMIGGNSKALICRAGSGKAAEEGDTSYLEHVPDTFAQGASEGAKMAVSQAVRMLRYAMPPKVKGEIRELESAWKSDSLKKGDRIGILFKCQREGGARIRITVNGDLRATHNFMEAPPAEAIGLLTPVVRLAGSGKAAKLLPGLSPPTRLLADDS
;
A
#
# COMPACT_ATOMS: atom_id res chain seq x y z
N TRP A 1 14.09 -21.38 -8.82
CA TRP A 1 13.79 -19.95 -8.98
C TRP A 1 15.01 -19.18 -8.50
N GLU A 2 15.84 -18.68 -9.42
CA GLU A 2 17.13 -18.01 -9.14
C GLU A 2 17.00 -16.52 -8.76
N GLY A 3 15.82 -16.09 -8.30
CA GLY A 3 15.56 -14.73 -7.79
C GLY A 3 15.12 -14.68 -6.33
N PHE A 4 15.19 -15.82 -5.62
CA PHE A 4 14.95 -15.85 -4.18
C PHE A 4 16.20 -15.32 -3.48
N ALA A 5 16.10 -14.14 -2.87
CA ALA A 5 17.09 -13.67 -1.91
C ALA A 5 16.62 -14.08 -0.49
N PRO A 6 17.10 -15.21 0.06
CA PRO A 6 16.92 -15.51 1.47
C PRO A 6 17.60 -14.39 2.29
N GLY A 7 16.81 -13.44 2.78
CA GLY A 7 17.32 -12.26 3.48
C GLY A 7 16.39 -11.05 3.45
N ILE A 8 15.44 -10.99 2.51
CA ILE A 8 14.43 -9.92 2.50
C ILE A 8 13.45 -10.16 3.66
N LEU A 9 13.50 -9.28 4.67
CA LEU A 9 12.57 -9.26 5.77
C LEU A 9 11.17 -8.90 5.21
N TYR A 10 10.33 -9.90 5.02
CA TYR A 10 8.92 -9.69 4.67
C TYR A 10 8.16 -9.24 5.94
N PHE A 11 8.40 -7.98 6.29
CA PHE A 11 7.80 -7.05 7.25
C PHE A 11 7.61 -7.40 8.72
N ARG A 12 8.02 -6.45 9.59
CA ARG A 12 7.67 -6.39 11.02
C ARG A 12 7.43 -4.97 11.56
N ALA A 13 7.55 -3.95 10.71
CA ALA A 13 7.59 -2.54 11.12
C ALA A 13 7.07 -1.58 10.04
N TRP A 14 6.53 -0.46 10.50
CA TRP A 14 6.26 0.74 9.72
C TRP A 14 7.56 1.51 9.46
N HIS A 15 7.67 2.14 8.30
CA HIS A 15 8.83 2.92 7.91
C HIS A 15 8.89 4.24 8.67
N ARG A 16 10.04 4.52 9.29
CA ARG A 16 10.23 5.67 10.20
C ARG A 16 9.90 7.03 9.58
N HIS A 17 10.20 7.20 8.29
CA HIS A 17 10.12 8.49 7.60
C HIS A 17 9.03 8.54 6.51
N ALA A 18 8.44 7.41 6.16
CA ALA A 18 7.41 7.32 5.12
C ALA A 18 6.06 7.20 5.81
N LYS A 19 5.69 8.30 6.46
CA LYS A 19 4.46 8.43 7.22
C LYS A 19 4.04 9.89 7.19
N ALA A 20 2.79 10.13 7.49
CA ALA A 20 2.28 11.46 7.75
C ALA A 20 2.97 12.12 8.95
N GLU A 21 2.94 13.44 9.01
CA GLU A 21 3.38 14.18 10.19
C GLU A 21 2.52 13.85 11.41
N ASP A 22 1.22 13.64 11.20
CA ASP A 22 0.25 13.36 12.25
C ASP A 22 0.23 11.89 12.69
N VAL A 23 1.05 11.02 12.10
CA VAL A 23 1.19 9.62 12.52
C VAL A 23 2.35 9.45 13.49
N GLN A 24 2.09 8.90 14.66
CA GLN A 24 3.10 8.51 15.64
C GLN A 24 3.37 7.00 15.54
N LEU A 25 4.64 6.60 15.57
CA LEU A 25 5.02 5.18 15.59
C LEU A 25 5.39 4.74 17.00
N SER A 26 5.13 3.47 17.34
CA SER A 26 5.68 2.84 18.54
C SER A 26 7.22 2.75 18.47
N PRO A 27 7.92 2.56 19.61
CA PRO A 27 9.38 2.48 19.63
C PRO A 27 9.98 1.35 18.77
N ASP A 28 9.27 0.21 18.70
CA ASP A 28 9.61 -0.95 17.86
C ASP A 28 9.10 -0.82 16.42
N LEU A 29 8.45 0.31 16.10
CA LEU A 29 7.85 0.63 14.82
C LEU A 29 6.73 -0.32 14.38
N SER A 30 6.23 -1.20 15.25
CA SER A 30 5.19 -2.17 14.86
C SER A 30 3.79 -1.58 14.79
N ILE A 31 3.53 -0.48 15.50
CA ILE A 31 2.23 0.19 15.58
C ILE A 31 2.35 1.62 15.04
N ALA A 32 1.40 2.00 14.18
CA ALA A 32 1.20 3.36 13.72
C ALA A 32 -0.11 3.89 14.32
N THR A 33 -0.07 5.08 14.91
CA THR A 33 -1.22 5.73 15.56
C THR A 33 -1.44 7.11 14.95
N GLY A 34 -2.62 7.35 14.39
CA GLY A 34 -3.04 8.66 13.90
C GLY A 34 -3.34 9.60 15.07
N ARG A 35 -2.78 10.81 15.00
CA ARG A 35 -2.98 11.91 15.96
C ARG A 35 -3.64 13.13 15.32
N GLY A 36 -3.81 13.15 14.00
CA GLY A 36 -4.39 14.27 13.29
C GLY A 36 -5.86 14.47 13.61
N PHE A 37 -6.26 15.74 13.71
CA PHE A 37 -7.65 16.13 13.90
C PHE A 37 -8.53 15.72 12.70
N LEU A 38 -8.00 15.83 11.47
CA LEU A 38 -8.72 15.47 10.25
C LEU A 38 -8.82 13.95 10.03
N ALA A 39 -7.81 13.19 10.46
CA ALA A 39 -7.91 11.74 10.57
C ALA A 39 -9.11 11.34 11.46
N ALA A 40 -9.35 12.03 12.58
CA ALA A 40 -10.47 11.73 13.47
C ALA A 40 -11.86 12.08 12.90
N THR A 41 -11.95 13.03 11.96
CA THR A 41 -13.22 13.38 11.30
C THR A 41 -13.51 12.51 10.08
N GLY A 42 -12.55 11.66 9.66
CA GLY A 42 -12.69 10.83 8.47
C GLY A 42 -12.63 11.61 7.15
N MET A 43 -12.37 12.92 7.24
CA MET A 43 -12.12 13.75 6.08
C MET A 43 -10.70 13.53 5.61
N VAL A 44 -10.59 12.81 4.50
CA VAL A 44 -9.35 12.66 3.74
C VAL A 44 -9.15 13.94 2.92
N ILE A 45 -8.48 14.96 3.48
CA ILE A 45 -8.04 16.14 2.71
C ILE A 45 -6.56 15.93 2.35
N GLY A 46 -6.27 15.62 1.10
CA GLY A 46 -4.90 15.39 0.64
C GLY A 46 -4.46 13.93 0.74
N THR A 47 -3.18 13.69 0.50
CA THR A 47 -2.60 12.38 0.14
C THR A 47 -1.77 11.76 1.26
N ASP A 48 -1.37 12.54 2.27
CA ASP A 48 -0.46 12.11 3.33
C ASP A 48 -1.09 11.99 4.72
N GLU A 49 -2.17 12.69 5.06
CA GLU A 49 -2.75 12.61 6.42
C GLU A 49 -3.08 11.17 6.84
N GLY A 50 -2.64 10.78 8.03
CA GLY A 50 -2.86 9.43 8.55
C GLY A 50 -2.11 8.31 7.80
N LEU A 51 -1.27 8.63 6.82
CA LEU A 51 -0.48 7.67 6.04
C LEU A 51 0.58 6.97 6.91
N ALA A 52 0.61 5.65 6.83
CA ALA A 52 1.67 4.79 7.34
C ALA A 52 2.09 3.79 6.24
N VAL A 53 3.40 3.72 5.97
CA VAL A 53 3.97 2.87 4.91
C VAL A 53 4.81 1.77 5.55
N GLY A 54 4.67 0.53 5.10
CA GLY A 54 5.49 -0.60 5.57
C GLY A 54 6.96 -0.45 5.19
N ASP A 55 7.87 -0.89 6.05
CA ASP A 55 9.31 -0.83 5.78
C ASP A 55 9.78 -1.98 4.85
N GLY A 56 9.70 -1.76 3.53
CA GLY A 56 10.10 -2.71 2.48
C GLY A 56 8.98 -3.14 1.49
N PRO A 57 9.17 -4.23 0.72
CA PRO A 57 8.17 -4.77 -0.21
C PRO A 57 7.44 -6.02 0.30
N CYS A 58 6.16 -6.16 -0.08
CA CYS A 58 5.34 -7.33 0.14
C CYS A 58 5.99 -8.58 -0.39
N ARG A 59 5.77 -9.68 0.33
CA ARG A 59 6.12 -11.00 -0.18
C ARG A 59 5.37 -11.21 -1.48
N ARG A 60 6.11 -11.53 -2.54
CA ARG A 60 5.59 -11.86 -3.87
C ARG A 60 5.63 -13.36 -4.09
N TRP A 61 4.56 -13.94 -4.61
CA TRP A 61 4.54 -15.30 -5.15
C TRP A 61 3.63 -15.37 -6.38
N GLY A 62 3.78 -16.42 -7.19
CA GLY A 62 3.00 -16.59 -8.43
C GLY A 62 3.87 -17.09 -9.58
N THR A 63 3.41 -16.85 -10.80
CA THR A 63 4.07 -17.26 -12.04
C THR A 63 4.62 -16.05 -12.80
N PRO A 64 5.55 -16.24 -13.74
CA PRO A 64 5.95 -15.15 -14.64
C PRO A 64 4.72 -14.56 -15.34
N GLY A 65 4.59 -13.23 -15.29
CA GLY A 65 3.42 -12.52 -15.82
C GLY A 65 2.20 -12.44 -14.89
N SER A 66 2.15 -13.13 -13.74
CA SER A 66 1.09 -12.87 -12.75
C SER A 66 1.58 -13.18 -11.34
N PHE A 67 1.46 -12.20 -10.45
CA PHE A 67 1.91 -12.38 -9.08
C PHE A 67 0.91 -11.84 -8.08
N SER A 68 0.99 -12.41 -6.89
CA SER A 68 0.21 -12.06 -5.73
C SER A 68 1.13 -11.52 -4.63
N SER A 69 0.57 -10.68 -3.78
CA SER A 69 1.21 -10.11 -2.60
C SER A 69 0.20 -10.02 -1.46
N TYR A 70 0.63 -10.32 -0.24
CA TYR A 70 -0.22 -10.31 0.94
C TYR A 70 0.49 -9.72 2.14
N PHE A 71 -0.27 -8.98 2.93
CA PHE A 71 0.11 -8.55 4.26
C PHE A 71 -1.15 -8.44 5.13
N GLU A 72 -0.94 -8.36 6.44
CA GLU A 72 -2.02 -8.19 7.41
C GLU A 72 -1.75 -6.98 8.30
N VAL A 73 -2.82 -6.38 8.78
CA VAL A 73 -2.77 -5.38 9.85
C VAL A 73 -3.77 -5.75 10.94
N GLU A 74 -3.43 -5.48 12.19
CA GLU A 74 -4.33 -5.64 13.34
C GLU A 74 -4.70 -4.27 13.87
N LEU A 75 -5.99 -4.02 14.12
CA LEU A 75 -6.42 -2.75 14.72
C LEU A 75 -6.10 -2.74 16.21
N ASP A 76 -5.17 -1.87 16.60
CA ASP A 76 -4.75 -1.73 18.00
C ASP A 76 -5.64 -0.74 18.78
N GLU A 77 -6.17 0.27 18.10
CA GLU A 77 -7.03 1.28 18.68
C GLU A 77 -8.10 1.76 17.69
N ILE A 78 -9.33 1.94 18.20
CA ILE A 78 -10.46 2.55 17.50
C ILE A 78 -10.79 3.89 18.16
N ALA A 79 -10.95 4.94 17.36
CA ALA A 79 -11.46 6.23 17.82
C ALA A 79 -12.98 6.28 17.73
N HIS A 80 -13.59 7.09 18.58
CA HIS A 80 -14.94 7.56 18.33
C HIS A 80 -14.90 8.55 17.16
N ALA A 81 -15.69 8.27 16.12
CA ALA A 81 -15.82 9.13 14.96
C ALA A 81 -17.31 9.36 14.67
N PRO A 82 -17.69 10.53 14.11
CA PRO A 82 -19.06 10.77 13.68
C PRO A 82 -19.54 9.72 12.68
N ALA A 83 -20.85 9.44 12.67
CA ALA A 83 -21.44 8.53 11.70
C ALA A 83 -21.10 8.99 10.27
N GLY A 84 -20.61 8.07 9.44
CA GLY A 84 -20.21 8.38 8.06
C GLY A 84 -18.80 8.94 7.89
N ALA A 85 -18.03 9.15 8.97
CA ALA A 85 -16.60 9.46 8.88
C ALA A 85 -15.78 8.32 8.24
N GLY A 86 -16.31 7.09 8.24
CA GLY A 86 -15.60 5.93 7.73
C GLY A 86 -14.53 5.44 8.71
N GLY A 87 -13.53 4.75 8.19
CA GLY A 87 -12.50 4.08 8.96
C GLY A 87 -11.21 3.98 8.17
N ILE A 88 -10.40 2.99 8.54
CA ILE A 88 -9.08 2.72 7.94
C ILE A 88 -9.17 2.44 6.43
N TYR A 89 -8.17 2.92 5.68
CA TYR A 89 -7.91 2.47 4.32
C TYR A 89 -6.66 1.61 4.31
N VAL A 90 -6.68 0.53 3.55
CA VAL A 90 -5.56 -0.41 3.42
C VAL A 90 -5.28 -0.67 1.95
N GLY A 91 -4.00 -0.84 1.59
CA GLY A 91 -3.64 -0.93 0.19
C GLY A 91 -2.17 -1.19 -0.04
N VAL A 92 -1.75 -0.95 -1.27
CA VAL A 92 -0.35 -1.07 -1.69
C VAL A 92 0.08 0.14 -2.52
N SER A 93 1.33 0.53 -2.36
CA SER A 93 2.04 1.39 -3.30
C SER A 93 2.93 0.56 -4.22
N ILE A 94 3.18 1.05 -5.42
CA ILE A 94 4.20 0.51 -6.32
C ILE A 94 5.58 1.15 -6.13
N GLN A 95 5.67 2.13 -5.24
CA GLN A 95 6.90 2.83 -4.86
C GLN A 95 7.40 2.30 -3.53
N SER A 96 8.72 2.32 -3.35
CA SER A 96 9.31 1.96 -2.07
C SER A 96 9.00 3.00 -1.00
N ALA A 97 9.06 2.57 0.27
CA ALA A 97 8.94 3.49 1.40
C ALA A 97 9.99 4.61 1.36
N ALA A 98 11.21 4.34 0.88
CA ALA A 98 12.26 5.35 0.75
C ALA A 98 11.92 6.42 -0.31
N GLU A 99 11.34 6.02 -1.46
CA GLU A 99 10.86 6.98 -2.46
C GLU A 99 9.74 7.85 -1.90
N ILE A 100 8.77 7.25 -1.22
CA ILE A 100 7.65 7.97 -0.60
C ILE A 100 8.18 8.93 0.49
N ALA A 101 9.16 8.50 1.30
CA ALA A 101 9.79 9.34 2.30
C ALA A 101 10.52 10.56 1.71
N ARG A 102 11.06 10.46 0.49
CA ARG A 102 11.72 11.58 -0.20
C ARG A 102 10.72 12.54 -0.84
N HIS A 103 9.49 12.08 -1.13
CA HIS A 103 8.47 12.96 -1.68
C HIS A 103 8.12 14.08 -0.68
N PRO A 104 8.08 15.36 -1.09
CA PRO A 104 7.80 16.49 -0.20
C PRO A 104 6.48 16.31 0.55
N ASN A 105 5.45 15.87 -0.17
CA ASN A 105 4.10 15.64 0.36
C ASN A 105 3.79 14.16 0.63
N LYS A 106 4.82 13.28 0.71
CA LYS A 106 4.65 11.82 0.94
C LYS A 106 3.61 11.14 0.03
N GLU A 107 3.42 11.65 -1.18
CA GLU A 107 2.45 11.09 -2.12
C GLU A 107 3.01 9.85 -2.76
N PHE A 108 2.09 8.98 -3.19
CA PHE A 108 2.46 7.72 -3.79
C PHE A 108 1.49 7.31 -4.89
N ASP A 109 2.00 6.56 -5.84
CA ASP A 109 1.22 5.82 -6.80
C ASP A 109 0.84 4.46 -6.20
N GLY A 110 -0.45 4.12 -6.28
CA GLY A 110 -0.94 2.88 -5.71
C GLY A 110 -2.46 2.80 -5.61
N TRP A 111 -2.93 1.84 -4.82
CA TRP A 111 -4.35 1.57 -4.67
C TRP A 111 -4.68 1.26 -3.22
N MET A 112 -5.83 1.76 -2.76
CA MET A 112 -6.33 1.48 -1.42
C MET A 112 -7.82 1.15 -1.45
N ILE A 113 -8.26 0.41 -0.43
CA ILE A 113 -9.67 0.12 -0.18
C ILE A 113 -9.96 0.39 1.29
N GLY A 114 -11.08 1.04 1.59
CA GLY A 114 -11.53 1.24 2.97
C GLY A 114 -12.55 2.34 3.10
N GLY A 115 -12.56 2.98 4.26
CA GLY A 115 -13.59 3.97 4.60
C GLY A 115 -14.99 3.36 4.56
N ASN A 116 -15.90 4.07 3.90
CA ASN A 116 -17.27 3.65 3.62
C ASN A 116 -17.39 3.07 2.20
N SER A 117 -16.92 1.84 2.01
CA SER A 117 -16.99 1.16 0.70
C SER A 117 -16.31 1.93 -0.43
N LYS A 118 -15.09 2.44 -0.22
CA LYS A 118 -14.36 3.21 -1.24
C LYS A 118 -13.13 2.46 -1.74
N ALA A 119 -12.88 2.56 -3.05
CA ALA A 119 -11.60 2.28 -3.67
C ALA A 119 -10.93 3.60 -4.06
N LEU A 120 -9.64 3.72 -3.74
CA LEU A 120 -8.82 4.88 -4.07
C LEU A 120 -7.74 4.47 -5.06
N ILE A 121 -7.58 5.25 -6.11
CA ILE A 121 -6.41 5.22 -6.99
C ILE A 121 -5.56 6.40 -6.58
N CYS A 122 -4.46 6.11 -5.88
CA CYS A 122 -3.51 7.12 -5.42
C CYS A 122 -2.55 7.41 -6.56
N ARG A 123 -2.31 8.70 -6.81
CA ARG A 123 -1.34 9.17 -7.79
C ARG A 123 -0.42 10.15 -7.09
N ALA A 124 0.88 9.89 -7.15
CA ALA A 124 1.85 10.86 -6.71
C ALA A 124 1.77 12.06 -7.66
N GLY A 125 1.47 13.24 -7.13
CA GLY A 125 1.50 14.47 -7.89
C GLY A 125 2.92 14.70 -8.38
N SER A 126 3.05 15.11 -9.63
CA SER A 126 4.24 15.79 -10.10
C SER A 126 4.27 17.14 -9.40
N GLY A 127 4.80 17.22 -8.16
CA GLY A 127 5.01 18.50 -7.50
C GLY A 127 5.85 19.43 -8.38
N LYS A 128 6.02 20.70 -7.99
CA LYS A 128 6.89 21.67 -8.70
C LYS A 128 8.30 21.13 -9.02
N ALA A 129 8.80 20.12 -8.29
CA ALA A 129 10.04 19.40 -8.60
C ALA A 129 10.06 18.70 -9.98
N ALA A 130 8.90 18.29 -10.51
CA ALA A 130 8.78 17.75 -11.86
C ALA A 130 8.78 18.84 -12.94
N GLU A 131 8.42 20.09 -12.60
CA GLU A 131 8.56 21.25 -13.50
C GLU A 131 10.03 21.69 -13.63
N GLU A 132 10.88 21.35 -12.64
CA GLU A 132 12.34 21.63 -12.64
C GLU A 132 13.18 20.46 -13.19
N GLY A 133 12.57 19.34 -13.58
CA GLY A 133 13.26 18.22 -14.22
C GLY A 133 14.12 17.37 -13.29
N ASP A 134 14.00 17.51 -11.97
CA ASP A 134 14.74 16.66 -11.03
C ASP A 134 14.03 15.31 -10.82
N THR A 135 14.25 14.38 -11.74
CA THR A 135 13.81 12.98 -11.62
C THR A 135 14.82 12.09 -10.90
N SER A 136 15.85 12.65 -10.24
CA SER A 136 16.94 11.86 -9.63
C SER A 136 16.44 10.86 -8.58
N TYR A 137 15.36 11.19 -7.86
CA TYR A 137 14.72 10.29 -6.90
C TYR A 137 14.03 9.07 -7.54
N LEU A 138 13.72 9.13 -8.84
CA LEU A 138 13.14 8.04 -9.63
C LEU A 138 14.21 7.10 -10.22
N GLU A 139 15.47 7.52 -10.26
CA GLU A 139 16.57 6.75 -10.84
C GLU A 139 17.33 5.91 -9.80
N HIS A 140 17.20 6.26 -8.51
CA HIS A 140 17.87 5.54 -7.44
C HIS A 140 17.06 4.32 -6.99
N VAL A 141 17.60 3.13 -7.27
CA VAL A 141 17.17 1.88 -6.64
C VAL A 141 17.28 2.06 -5.11
N PRO A 142 16.18 1.91 -4.35
CA PRO A 142 16.21 2.13 -2.91
C PRO A 142 17.20 1.18 -2.22
N ASP A 143 17.91 1.65 -1.19
CA ASP A 143 18.93 0.84 -0.49
C ASP A 143 18.36 -0.45 0.12
N THR A 144 17.06 -0.48 0.41
CA THR A 144 16.29 -1.67 0.80
C THR A 144 16.34 -2.80 -0.23
N PHE A 145 16.69 -2.51 -1.49
CA PHE A 145 16.93 -3.49 -2.57
C PHE A 145 18.41 -3.81 -2.80
N ALA A 146 19.32 -2.99 -2.26
CA ALA A 146 20.73 -3.01 -2.64
C ALA A 146 21.67 -3.60 -1.56
N GLN A 147 21.20 -3.80 -0.33
CA GLN A 147 22.01 -4.48 0.69
C GLN A 147 22.25 -5.95 0.30
N GLY A 148 23.42 -6.19 -0.31
CA GLY A 148 23.87 -7.52 -0.74
C GLY A 148 23.36 -8.00 -2.10
N ALA A 149 22.64 -7.18 -2.86
CA ALA A 149 22.16 -7.55 -4.19
C ALA A 149 23.27 -7.41 -5.26
N SER A 150 23.33 -8.36 -6.19
CA SER A 150 24.24 -8.29 -7.34
C SER A 150 23.90 -7.13 -8.26
N GLU A 151 24.89 -6.60 -8.98
CA GLU A 151 24.69 -5.50 -9.95
C GLU A 151 23.62 -5.83 -11.00
N GLY A 152 23.51 -7.09 -11.43
CA GLY A 152 22.45 -7.54 -12.33
C GLY A 152 21.03 -7.39 -11.75
N ALA A 153 20.85 -7.64 -10.45
CA ALA A 153 19.56 -7.47 -9.79
C ALA A 153 19.16 -6.00 -9.67
N LYS A 154 20.14 -5.10 -9.40
CA LYS A 154 19.91 -3.65 -9.37
C LYS A 154 19.47 -3.13 -10.75
N MET A 155 20.15 -3.56 -11.82
CA MET A 155 19.77 -3.17 -13.19
C MET A 155 18.36 -3.62 -13.57
N ALA A 156 17.96 -4.85 -13.19
CA ALA A 156 16.62 -5.35 -13.46
C ALA A 156 15.53 -4.54 -12.73
N VAL A 157 15.78 -4.14 -11.48
CA VAL A 157 14.87 -3.26 -10.71
C VAL A 157 14.76 -1.89 -11.36
N SER A 158 15.88 -1.28 -11.76
CA SER A 158 15.87 0.01 -12.48
C SER A 158 15.08 -0.05 -13.78
N GLN A 159 15.23 -1.13 -14.56
CA GLN A 159 14.47 -1.32 -15.79
C GLN A 159 12.96 -1.47 -15.53
N ALA A 160 12.58 -2.24 -14.50
CA ALA A 160 11.19 -2.38 -14.10
C ALA A 160 10.57 -1.03 -13.67
N VAL A 161 11.29 -0.22 -12.89
CA VAL A 161 10.85 1.13 -12.49
C VAL A 161 10.65 2.03 -13.72
N ARG A 162 11.56 1.99 -14.70
CA ARG A 162 11.40 2.75 -15.96
C ARG A 162 10.17 2.31 -16.75
N MET A 163 9.95 1.01 -16.91
CA MET A 163 8.76 0.47 -17.58
C MET A 163 7.46 0.87 -16.87
N LEU A 164 7.46 0.85 -15.53
CA LEU A 164 6.33 1.25 -14.71
C LEU A 164 5.93 2.71 -14.95
N ARG A 165 6.92 3.61 -14.96
CA ARG A 165 6.71 5.05 -15.19
C ARG A 165 6.16 5.32 -16.58
N TYR A 166 6.61 4.57 -17.59
CA TYR A 166 6.05 4.65 -18.93
C TYR A 166 4.61 4.13 -19.01
N ALA A 167 4.32 3.01 -18.34
CA ALA A 167 3.00 2.38 -18.33
C ALA A 167 1.95 3.19 -17.54
N MET A 168 2.39 4.07 -16.64
CA MET A 168 1.51 4.90 -15.83
C MET A 168 1.83 6.40 -15.97
N PRO A 169 1.38 7.05 -17.05
CA PRO A 169 1.65 8.47 -17.27
C PRO A 169 1.17 9.32 -16.08
N PRO A 170 1.90 10.39 -15.70
CA PRO A 170 1.52 11.25 -14.59
C PRO A 170 0.08 11.75 -14.74
N LYS A 171 -0.73 11.58 -13.69
CA LYS A 171 -2.09 12.12 -13.59
C LYS A 171 -2.12 13.15 -12.47
N VAL A 172 -2.79 14.27 -12.70
CA VAL A 172 -2.77 15.43 -11.80
C VAL A 172 -3.37 15.14 -10.43
N LYS A 173 -4.32 14.18 -10.33
CA LYS A 173 -4.96 13.76 -9.06
C LYS A 173 -5.34 12.29 -9.06
N GLY A 174 -5.35 11.70 -7.86
CA GLY A 174 -5.96 10.39 -7.63
C GLY A 174 -7.47 10.37 -7.88
N GLU A 175 -8.04 9.17 -7.99
CA GLU A 175 -9.46 8.93 -8.28
C GLU A 175 -10.12 8.16 -7.12
N ILE A 176 -11.37 8.50 -6.79
CA ILE A 176 -12.19 7.80 -5.79
C ILE A 176 -13.32 7.08 -6.51
N ARG A 177 -13.48 5.78 -6.23
CA ARG A 177 -14.56 4.93 -6.75
C ARG A 177 -15.36 4.32 -5.62
N GLU A 178 -16.65 4.13 -5.84
CA GLU A 178 -17.50 3.32 -4.96
C GLU A 178 -17.17 1.84 -5.16
N LEU A 179 -17.10 1.08 -4.08
CA LEU A 179 -17.07 -0.37 -4.13
C LEU A 179 -18.49 -0.91 -4.29
N GLU A 180 -18.64 -1.93 -5.13
CA GLU A 180 -19.85 -2.74 -5.16
C GLU A 180 -20.03 -3.56 -3.88
N SER A 181 -18.97 -3.72 -3.07
CA SER A 181 -19.03 -4.43 -1.79
C SER A 181 -19.61 -3.59 -0.66
N ALA A 182 -20.42 -4.21 0.20
CA ALA A 182 -20.94 -3.59 1.42
C ALA A 182 -19.90 -3.40 2.56
N TRP A 183 -18.62 -3.67 2.32
CA TRP A 183 -17.59 -3.55 3.35
C TRP A 183 -17.36 -2.10 3.78
N LYS A 184 -17.57 -1.84 5.07
CA LYS A 184 -17.24 -0.58 5.71
C LYS A 184 -16.24 -0.82 6.83
N SER A 185 -15.13 -0.11 6.73
CA SER A 185 -14.03 -0.20 7.71
C SER A 185 -14.36 0.45 9.05
N ASP A 186 -15.43 1.26 9.11
CA ASP A 186 -15.91 1.90 10.34
C ASP A 186 -16.54 0.89 11.33
N SER A 187 -16.98 -0.26 10.84
CA SER A 187 -17.56 -1.36 11.63
C SER A 187 -16.54 -2.23 12.35
N LEU A 188 -15.23 -1.99 12.13
CA LEU A 188 -14.15 -2.76 12.71
C LEU A 188 -13.98 -2.48 14.21
N LYS A 189 -13.45 -3.47 14.93
CA LYS A 189 -13.19 -3.43 16.36
C LYS A 189 -11.70 -3.56 16.64
N LYS A 190 -11.29 -3.13 17.84
CA LYS A 190 -9.96 -3.42 18.37
C LYS A 190 -9.72 -4.93 18.36
N GLY A 191 -8.57 -5.35 17.85
CA GLY A 191 -8.16 -6.74 17.68
C GLY A 191 -8.57 -7.37 16.33
N ASP A 192 -9.41 -6.71 15.53
CA ASP A 192 -9.73 -7.21 14.21
C ASP A 192 -8.49 -7.20 13.31
N ARG A 193 -8.29 -8.31 12.59
CA ARG A 193 -7.20 -8.48 11.63
C ARG A 193 -7.69 -8.32 10.22
N ILE A 194 -7.08 -7.39 9.49
CA ILE A 194 -7.39 -7.10 8.10
C ILE A 194 -6.30 -7.74 7.25
N GLY A 195 -6.67 -8.68 6.38
CA GLY A 195 -5.77 -9.29 5.41
C GLY A 195 -5.97 -8.70 4.02
N ILE A 196 -4.89 -8.28 3.38
CA ILE A 196 -4.91 -7.59 2.09
C ILE A 196 -4.18 -8.46 1.07
N LEU A 197 -4.91 -9.03 0.12
CA LEU A 197 -4.33 -9.76 -1.01
C LEU A 197 -4.42 -8.90 -2.28
N PHE A 198 -3.27 -8.56 -2.85
CA PHE A 198 -3.15 -7.88 -4.13
C PHE A 198 -2.68 -8.86 -5.20
N LYS A 199 -3.39 -8.98 -6.31
CA LYS A 199 -3.04 -9.86 -7.44
C LYS A 199 -2.90 -9.03 -8.72
N CYS A 200 -1.72 -9.01 -9.31
CA CYS A 200 -1.43 -8.39 -10.60
C CYS A 200 -1.69 -9.38 -11.73
N GLN A 201 -2.33 -8.91 -12.81
CA GLN A 201 -2.63 -9.70 -13.99
C GLN A 201 -1.60 -9.45 -15.11
N ARG A 202 -1.49 -10.43 -16.01
CA ARG A 202 -0.49 -10.42 -17.10
C ARG A 202 -0.73 -9.30 -18.10
N GLU A 203 -1.95 -9.18 -18.58
CA GLU A 203 -2.35 -8.23 -19.62
C GLU A 203 -2.64 -6.82 -19.07
N GLY A 204 -2.32 -6.57 -17.80
CA GLY A 204 -2.77 -5.39 -17.07
C GLY A 204 -4.04 -5.68 -16.26
N GLY A 205 -4.31 -4.78 -15.32
CA GLY A 205 -5.32 -4.96 -14.28
C GLY A 205 -4.76 -5.58 -13.01
N ALA A 206 -5.36 -5.20 -11.88
CA ALA A 206 -5.06 -5.78 -10.58
C ALA A 206 -6.34 -6.03 -9.79
N ARG A 207 -6.29 -6.97 -8.86
CA ARG A 207 -7.39 -7.27 -7.94
C ARG A 207 -6.92 -7.14 -6.50
N ILE A 208 -7.68 -6.39 -5.70
CA ILE A 208 -7.53 -6.39 -4.24
C ILE A 208 -8.67 -7.19 -3.63
N ARG A 209 -8.33 -8.10 -2.71
CA ARG A 209 -9.26 -8.76 -1.82
C ARG A 209 -8.94 -8.42 -0.38
N ILE A 210 -9.97 -8.03 0.37
CA ILE A 210 -9.88 -7.69 1.79
C ILE A 210 -10.58 -8.75 2.60
N THR A 211 -9.88 -9.26 3.61
CA THR A 211 -10.47 -10.10 4.66
C THR A 211 -10.47 -9.39 5.99
N VAL A 212 -11.44 -9.73 6.84
CA VAL A 212 -11.47 -9.34 8.25
C VAL A 212 -11.62 -10.60 9.07
N ASN A 213 -10.65 -10.87 9.94
CA ASN A 213 -10.54 -12.11 10.72
C ASN A 213 -10.60 -13.38 9.85
N GLY A 214 -10.06 -13.31 8.63
CA GLY A 214 -10.04 -14.40 7.66
C GLY A 214 -11.28 -14.50 6.76
N ASP A 215 -12.35 -13.77 7.05
CA ASP A 215 -13.56 -13.75 6.21
C ASP A 215 -13.44 -12.73 5.09
N LEU A 216 -13.72 -13.12 3.84
CA LEU A 216 -13.72 -12.21 2.69
C LEU A 216 -14.82 -11.15 2.86
N ARG A 217 -14.42 -9.87 2.83
CA ARG A 217 -15.33 -8.72 2.99
C ARG A 217 -15.46 -7.89 1.71
N ALA A 218 -14.38 -7.72 0.96
CA ALA A 218 -14.40 -6.94 -0.26
C ALA A 218 -13.50 -7.55 -1.34
N THR A 219 -13.91 -7.39 -2.59
CA THR A 219 -13.11 -7.63 -3.79
C THR A 219 -13.28 -6.45 -4.72
N HIS A 220 -12.20 -5.93 -5.29
CA HIS A 220 -12.26 -4.87 -6.29
C HIS A 220 -11.20 -5.08 -7.37
N ASN A 221 -11.56 -4.75 -8.61
CA ASN A 221 -10.66 -4.83 -9.76
C ASN A 221 -10.26 -3.40 -10.18
N PHE A 222 -8.96 -3.13 -10.19
CA PHE A 222 -8.33 -1.93 -10.71
C PHE A 222 -7.87 -2.21 -12.13
N MET A 223 -8.75 -1.97 -13.11
CA MET A 223 -8.50 -2.30 -14.53
C MET A 223 -7.37 -1.46 -15.14
N GLU A 224 -7.10 -0.29 -14.56
CA GLU A 224 -6.04 0.62 -14.99
C GLU A 224 -4.65 0.27 -14.43
N ALA A 225 -4.53 -0.76 -13.59
CA ALA A 225 -3.23 -1.19 -13.09
C ALA A 225 -2.36 -1.70 -14.24
N PRO A 226 -1.05 -1.39 -14.26
CA PRO A 226 -0.17 -1.79 -15.34
C PRO A 226 0.06 -3.31 -15.32
N PRO A 227 0.56 -3.89 -16.43
CA PRO A 227 0.96 -5.29 -16.49
C PRO A 227 1.88 -5.69 -15.33
N ALA A 228 1.72 -6.92 -14.84
CA ALA A 228 2.49 -7.44 -13.70
C ALA A 228 4.01 -7.38 -13.89
N GLU A 229 4.51 -7.37 -15.13
CA GLU A 229 5.94 -7.23 -15.44
C GLU A 229 6.48 -5.81 -15.22
N ALA A 230 5.62 -4.79 -15.34
CA ALA A 230 5.99 -3.41 -15.05
C ALA A 230 6.02 -3.15 -13.54
N ILE A 231 5.31 -3.93 -12.72
CA ILE A 231 5.27 -3.76 -11.27
C ILE A 231 6.46 -4.51 -10.64
N GLY A 232 7.51 -3.77 -10.32
CA GLY A 232 8.73 -4.30 -9.70
C GLY A 232 8.53 -4.73 -8.23
N LEU A 233 7.68 -4.02 -7.49
CA LEU A 233 7.42 -4.24 -6.07
C LEU A 233 6.02 -3.78 -5.69
N LEU A 234 5.54 -4.20 -4.52
CA LEU A 234 4.37 -3.63 -3.85
C LEU A 234 4.75 -3.35 -2.40
N THR A 235 4.50 -2.16 -1.89
CA THR A 235 4.77 -1.77 -0.51
C THR A 235 3.45 -1.56 0.25
N PRO A 236 3.26 -2.13 1.45
CA PRO A 236 2.05 -1.94 2.24
C PRO A 236 1.83 -0.47 2.55
N VAL A 237 0.60 -0.02 2.39
CA VAL A 237 0.18 1.30 2.83
C VAL A 237 -1.12 1.21 3.60
N VAL A 238 -1.20 2.01 4.64
CA VAL A 238 -2.40 2.20 5.46
C VAL A 238 -2.65 3.68 5.62
N ARG A 239 -3.92 4.06 5.64
CA ARG A 239 -4.36 5.38 6.05
C ARG A 239 -5.27 5.27 7.27
N LEU A 240 -4.80 5.81 8.38
CA LEU A 240 -5.51 5.91 9.64
C LEU A 240 -6.47 7.09 9.54
N ALA A 241 -7.76 6.81 9.44
CA ALA A 241 -8.82 7.80 9.24
C ALA A 241 -10.12 7.29 9.87
N GLY A 242 -11.03 8.23 10.12
CA GLY A 242 -12.31 8.00 10.77
C GLY A 242 -12.14 7.28 12.10
N SER A 243 -12.82 6.14 12.25
CA SER A 243 -12.71 5.32 13.46
C SER A 243 -11.39 4.53 13.57
N GLY A 244 -10.64 4.34 12.47
CA GLY A 244 -9.39 3.59 12.48
C GLY A 244 -8.21 4.41 13.02
N LYS A 245 -7.89 4.26 14.31
CA LYS A 245 -6.92 5.12 14.99
C LYS A 245 -5.50 4.56 15.04
N ALA A 246 -5.34 3.27 15.35
CA ALA A 246 -4.03 2.65 15.39
C ALA A 246 -4.04 1.28 14.72
N ALA A 247 -3.00 1.01 13.92
CA ALA A 247 -2.81 -0.23 13.20
C ALA A 247 -1.42 -0.80 13.47
N LYS A 248 -1.39 -2.09 13.83
CA LYS A 248 -0.18 -2.89 13.93
C LYS A 248 0.09 -3.58 12.60
N LEU A 249 1.28 -3.43 12.05
CA LEU A 249 1.68 -4.21 10.87
C LEU A 249 2.03 -5.62 11.29
N LEU A 250 1.34 -6.61 10.71
CA LEU A 250 1.62 -8.01 10.94
C LEU A 250 2.53 -8.57 9.85
N PRO A 251 3.31 -9.63 10.12
CA PRO A 251 4.18 -10.26 9.14
C PRO A 251 3.45 -10.82 7.91
N GLY A 252 2.15 -11.13 8.03
CA GLY A 252 1.27 -11.50 6.91
C GLY A 252 1.87 -12.53 5.95
N LEU A 253 2.43 -13.63 6.47
CA LEU A 253 3.31 -14.51 5.68
C LEU A 253 2.57 -15.43 4.71
N SER A 254 1.27 -15.66 4.91
CA SER A 254 0.45 -16.54 4.07
C SER A 254 -1.02 -16.13 4.11
N PRO A 255 -1.65 -15.87 2.95
CA PRO A 255 -3.08 -15.60 2.92
C PRO A 255 -3.89 -16.86 3.27
N PRO A 256 -5.08 -16.72 3.89
CA PRO A 256 -6.04 -17.81 4.01
C PRO A 256 -6.28 -18.52 2.66
N THR A 257 -6.37 -19.85 2.65
CA THR A 257 -6.54 -20.63 1.41
C THR A 257 -7.76 -20.19 0.58
N ARG A 258 -8.85 -19.81 1.25
CA ARG A 258 -10.08 -19.30 0.61
C ARG A 258 -9.87 -18.01 -0.17
N LEU A 259 -8.87 -17.21 0.22
CA LEU A 259 -8.50 -15.95 -0.44
C LEU A 259 -7.75 -16.19 -1.76
N LEU A 260 -7.10 -17.34 -1.89
CA LEU A 260 -6.32 -17.73 -3.07
C LEU A 260 -7.16 -18.41 -4.15
N ALA A 261 -8.31 -18.98 -3.79
CA ALA A 261 -9.24 -19.54 -4.76
C ALA A 261 -9.68 -18.41 -5.71
N ASP A 262 -9.34 -18.50 -6.99
CA ASP A 262 -10.00 -17.67 -7.99
C ASP A 262 -11.49 -18.05 -7.98
N ASP A 263 -12.38 -17.05 -7.98
CA ASP A 263 -13.81 -17.31 -8.02
C ASP A 263 -14.08 -18.07 -9.33
N SER A 264 -14.31 -19.37 -9.21
CA SER A 264 -14.75 -20.27 -10.29
C SER A 264 -16.23 -20.09 -10.55
#